data_AF-A0A421AX89-F1
#
_entry.id   AF-A0A421AX89-F1
#
_cell.length_a   1.000
_cell.length_b   1.000
_cell.length_c   1.000
_cell.angle_alpha   90.00
_cell.angle_beta   90.00
_cell.angle_gamma   90.00
#
_symmetry.space_group_name_H-M   'P 1'
#
loop_
_entity.id
_entity.type
_entity.pdbx_description
1 polymer ?
#
loop_
_entity_poly.entity_id
_entity_poly.type
_entity_poly.pdbx_seq_one_letter_code
_entity_poly.pdbx_strand_id
1 'polypeptide(L)'
;MWAAEVGPGRDIRVKGGLVLIEGAPVPDVVLDPADGRQLWRSPGTTTKQVRLFDDVVLISYDSETVMLERKTGAELWRTPEVVTVQEGTLVQEGSGRTWSVPDPRTGVAKWATARDEFSNATVAAKLVLITQDQDGPGDTVTAYDLVTGAQG
;
A
#
# COMPACT_ATOMS: atom_id res chain seq x y z
N MET A 1 -22.72 -21.68 3.81
CA MET A 1 -23.06 -20.35 4.39
C MET A 1 -22.50 -20.34 5.79
N TRP A 2 -21.69 -19.33 6.14
CA TRP A 2 -21.09 -19.20 7.47
C TRP A 2 -21.49 -17.84 8.06
N ALA A 3 -21.35 -17.72 9.38
CA ALA A 3 -21.51 -16.47 10.11
C ALA A 3 -20.37 -16.35 11.11
N ALA A 4 -19.84 -15.14 11.29
CA ALA A 4 -18.88 -14.83 12.34
C ALA A 4 -19.44 -13.72 13.21
N GLU A 5 -19.27 -13.83 14.52
CA GLU A 5 -19.57 -12.73 15.41
C GLU A 5 -18.58 -11.59 15.17
N VAL A 6 -19.13 -10.41 14.95
CA VAL A 6 -18.37 -9.17 14.82
C VAL A 6 -18.69 -8.33 16.04
N GLY A 7 -17.67 -8.09 16.86
CA GLY A 7 -17.80 -7.29 18.08
C GLY A 7 -18.32 -5.88 17.78
N PRO A 8 -18.88 -5.19 18.77
CA PRO A 8 -19.39 -3.83 18.59
C PRO A 8 -18.30 -2.87 18.10
N GLY A 9 -18.67 -1.94 17.22
CA GLY A 9 -17.76 -0.92 16.69
C GLY A 9 -16.74 -1.42 15.66
N ARG A 10 -16.95 -2.62 15.12
CA ARG A 10 -16.11 -3.20 14.06
C ARG A 10 -16.79 -3.04 12.70
N ASP A 11 -16.00 -2.71 11.69
CA ASP A 11 -16.43 -2.67 10.30
C ASP A 11 -16.04 -3.98 9.59
N ILE A 12 -16.85 -4.37 8.61
CA ILE A 12 -16.58 -5.53 7.76
C ILE A 12 -16.32 -5.03 6.35
N ARG A 13 -15.19 -5.44 5.76
CA ARG A 13 -14.87 -5.18 4.36
C ARG A 13 -14.56 -6.46 3.64
N VAL A 14 -15.11 -6.62 2.43
CA VAL A 14 -14.71 -7.70 1.52
C VAL A 14 -13.82 -7.09 0.46
N LYS A 15 -12.58 -7.57 0.33
CA LYS A 15 -11.63 -7.03 -0.65
C LYS A 15 -10.82 -8.16 -1.28
N GLY A 16 -10.89 -8.22 -2.61
CA GLY A 16 -10.24 -9.19 -3.49
C GLY A 16 -10.13 -10.61 -2.92
N GLY A 17 -11.21 -11.15 -2.36
CA GLY A 17 -11.24 -12.52 -1.84
C GLY A 17 -10.74 -12.68 -0.41
N LEU A 18 -10.71 -11.61 0.38
CA LEU A 18 -10.55 -11.65 1.84
C LEU A 18 -11.74 -10.96 2.50
N VAL A 19 -12.12 -11.44 3.69
CA VAL A 19 -13.01 -10.69 4.59
C VAL A 19 -12.15 -10.10 5.71
N LEU A 20 -12.15 -8.76 5.81
CA LEU A 20 -11.50 -8.02 6.87
C LEU A 20 -12.54 -7.60 7.92
N ILE A 21 -12.24 -7.86 9.18
CA ILE A 21 -12.94 -7.29 10.32
C ILE A 21 -12.01 -6.25 10.94
N GLU A 22 -12.32 -4.98 10.67
CA GLU A 22 -11.54 -3.82 11.10
C GLU A 22 -12.10 -3.25 12.40
N GLY A 23 -11.24 -2.78 13.31
CA GLY A 23 -11.72 -1.92 14.40
C GLY A 23 -10.75 -1.77 15.55
N ALA A 24 -10.39 -0.52 15.82
CA ALA A 24 -9.55 -0.14 16.95
C ALA A 24 -10.30 -0.34 18.30
N PRO A 25 -9.59 -0.65 19.40
CA PRO A 25 -8.13 -0.70 19.55
C PRO A 25 -7.53 -2.11 19.36
N VAL A 26 -8.27 -3.04 18.79
CA VAL A 26 -7.80 -4.43 18.64
C VAL A 26 -7.31 -4.66 17.21
N PRO A 27 -6.39 -5.63 16.99
CA PRO A 27 -5.96 -5.94 15.64
C PRO A 27 -7.12 -6.36 14.72
N ASP A 28 -6.95 -6.04 13.44
CA ASP A 28 -7.84 -6.51 12.40
C ASP A 28 -7.72 -8.02 12.26
N VAL A 29 -8.84 -8.64 11.91
CA VAL A 29 -8.90 -10.08 11.67
C VAL A 29 -9.19 -10.31 10.21
N VAL A 30 -8.43 -11.20 9.59
CA VAL A 30 -8.64 -11.61 8.20
C VAL A 30 -9.19 -13.01 8.16
N LEU A 31 -10.32 -13.17 7.48
CA LEU A 31 -11.02 -14.44 7.33
C LEU A 31 -11.00 -14.89 5.87
N ASP A 32 -11.05 -16.21 5.70
CA ASP A 32 -11.32 -16.87 4.44
C ASP A 32 -12.81 -16.66 4.06
N PRO A 33 -13.13 -16.07 2.90
CA PRO A 33 -14.51 -15.87 2.51
C PRO A 33 -15.28 -17.17 2.25
N ALA A 34 -14.60 -18.29 2.00
CA ALA A 34 -15.25 -19.56 1.68
C ALA A 34 -15.91 -20.20 2.91
N ASP A 35 -15.24 -20.16 4.06
CA ASP A 35 -15.66 -20.87 5.27
C ASP A 35 -15.70 -19.99 6.54
N GLY A 36 -15.26 -18.73 6.46
CA GLY A 36 -15.23 -17.80 7.59
C GLY A 36 -14.09 -18.05 8.56
N ARG A 37 -13.19 -18.99 8.26
CA ARG A 37 -12.07 -19.32 9.13
C ARG A 37 -11.09 -18.16 9.18
N GLN A 38 -10.63 -17.83 10.38
CA GLN A 38 -9.54 -16.87 10.56
C GLN A 38 -8.27 -17.39 9.86
N LEU A 39 -7.73 -16.56 8.96
CA LEU A 39 -6.44 -16.77 8.31
C LEU A 39 -5.32 -16.24 9.18
N TRP A 40 -5.41 -14.96 9.57
CA TRP A 40 -4.39 -14.27 10.36
C TRP A 40 -4.94 -12.97 10.98
N ARG A 41 -4.11 -12.30 11.79
CA ARG A 41 -4.40 -11.00 12.41
C ARG A 41 -3.38 -9.97 11.94
N SER A 42 -3.81 -8.73 11.77
CA SER A 42 -2.88 -7.64 11.46
C SER A 42 -1.90 -7.42 12.61
N PRO A 43 -0.67 -6.94 12.35
CA PRO A 43 0.28 -6.64 13.42
C PRO A 43 -0.04 -5.34 14.20
N GLY A 44 -0.84 -4.43 13.64
CA GLY A 44 -1.24 -3.17 14.29
C GLY A 44 -2.74 -3.09 14.60
N THR A 45 -3.16 -2.00 15.26
CA THR A 45 -4.49 -1.83 15.87
C THR A 45 -5.36 -0.76 15.22
N THR A 46 -4.78 0.16 14.44
CA THR A 46 -5.52 1.25 13.78
C THR A 46 -5.20 1.26 12.29
N THR A 47 -5.87 0.39 11.54
CA THR A 47 -5.72 0.34 10.09
C THR A 47 -6.44 1.50 9.43
N LYS A 48 -5.72 2.28 8.64
CA LYS A 48 -6.32 3.30 7.74
C LYS A 48 -6.78 2.68 6.44
N GLN A 49 -5.98 1.75 5.94
CA GLN A 49 -6.13 1.28 4.59
C GLN A 49 -5.59 -0.12 4.41
N VAL A 50 -6.39 -0.97 3.76
CA VAL A 50 -5.91 -2.24 3.20
C VAL A 50 -5.97 -2.22 1.67
N ARG A 51 -4.89 -2.66 1.05
CA ARG A 51 -4.77 -2.85 -0.41
C ARG A 51 -4.21 -4.24 -0.69
N LEU A 52 -4.72 -4.86 -1.74
CA LEU A 52 -4.19 -6.11 -2.25
C LEU A 52 -3.28 -5.82 -3.42
N PHE A 53 -2.20 -6.57 -3.49
CA PHE A 53 -1.23 -6.51 -4.57
C PHE A 53 -0.79 -7.95 -4.83
N ASP A 54 -1.29 -8.57 -5.90
CA ASP A 54 -1.04 -9.98 -6.21
C ASP A 54 -1.25 -10.91 -5.00
N ASP A 55 -0.17 -11.50 -4.50
CA ASP A 55 -0.13 -12.43 -3.38
C ASP A 55 0.38 -11.81 -2.06
N VAL A 56 0.41 -10.48 -2.00
CA VAL A 56 0.74 -9.71 -0.80
C VAL A 56 -0.39 -8.75 -0.43
N VAL A 57 -0.37 -8.28 0.82
CA VAL A 57 -1.33 -7.34 1.39
C VAL A 57 -0.57 -6.17 1.98
N LEU A 58 -0.90 -4.97 1.50
CA LEU A 58 -0.39 -3.72 2.03
C LEU A 58 -1.39 -3.17 3.04
N ILE A 59 -0.95 -2.98 4.28
CA ILE A 59 -1.73 -2.36 5.35
C ILE A 59 -1.05 -1.05 5.75
N SER A 60 -1.76 0.06 5.62
CA SER A 60 -1.34 1.36 6.12
C SER A 60 -1.99 1.63 7.47
N TYR A 61 -1.16 1.94 8.46
CA TYR A 61 -1.54 2.42 9.78
C TYR A 61 -1.35 3.95 9.86
N ASP A 62 -1.56 4.54 11.04
CA ASP A 62 -1.35 5.97 11.26
C ASP A 62 0.10 6.44 10.99
N SER A 63 1.11 5.61 11.30
CA SER A 63 2.51 6.01 11.31
C SER A 63 3.43 5.16 10.43
N GLU A 64 2.88 4.16 9.75
CA GLU A 64 3.67 3.18 9.03
C GLU A 64 2.84 2.39 8.03
N THR A 65 3.54 1.79 7.07
CA THR A 65 2.97 0.84 6.14
C THR A 65 3.69 -0.51 6.28
N VAL A 66 2.90 -1.59 6.28
CA VAL A 66 3.39 -2.96 6.40
C VAL A 66 2.94 -3.76 5.20
N MET A 67 3.86 -4.53 4.63
CA MET A 67 3.57 -5.51 3.61
C MET A 67 3.59 -6.91 4.21
N LEU A 68 2.51 -7.66 3.98
CA LEU A 68 2.31 -9.01 4.50
C LEU A 68 2.15 -10.02 3.35
N GLU A 69 2.62 -11.25 3.55
CA GLU A 69 2.23 -12.35 2.69
C GLU A 69 0.73 -12.63 2.87
N ARG A 70 -0.02 -12.64 1.77
CA ARG A 70 -1.49 -12.74 1.82
C ARG A 70 -2.00 -14.02 2.46
N LYS A 71 -1.29 -15.13 2.25
CA LYS A 71 -1.74 -16.45 2.71
C LYS A 71 -1.56 -16.63 4.21
N THR A 72 -0.45 -16.17 4.77
CA THR A 72 -0.07 -16.43 6.16
C THR A 72 -0.17 -15.21 7.07
N GLY A 73 -0.21 -14.00 6.50
CA GLY A 73 -0.08 -12.75 7.25
C GLY A 73 1.34 -12.50 7.75
N ALA A 74 2.33 -13.27 7.29
CA ALA A 74 3.72 -13.06 7.65
C ALA A 74 4.22 -11.71 7.12
N GLU A 75 4.87 -10.92 7.97
CA GLU A 75 5.46 -9.66 7.56
C GLU A 75 6.64 -9.88 6.60
N LEU A 76 6.57 -9.23 5.44
CA LEU A 76 7.64 -9.22 4.45
C LEU A 76 8.57 -8.04 4.70
N TRP A 77 7.99 -6.85 4.89
CA TRP A 77 8.71 -5.64 5.22
C TRP A 77 7.76 -4.58 5.79
N ARG A 78 8.37 -3.57 6.40
CA ARG A 78 7.71 -2.45 7.06
C ARG A 78 8.50 -1.17 6.81
N THR A 79 7.78 -0.06 6.70
CA THR A 79 8.36 1.25 6.46
C THR A 79 7.54 2.33 7.18
N PRO A 80 8.14 3.38 7.74
CA PRO A 80 7.39 4.54 8.24
C PRO A 80 6.75 5.36 7.11
N GLU A 81 7.12 5.07 5.86
CA GLU A 81 6.71 5.84 4.69
C GLU A 81 5.30 5.50 4.21
N VAL A 82 4.71 6.42 3.44
CA VAL A 82 3.45 6.20 2.76
C VAL A 82 3.71 5.39 1.49
N VAL A 83 3.06 4.23 1.40
CA VAL A 83 3.07 3.41 0.18
C VAL A 83 1.65 3.28 -0.35
N THR A 84 1.49 3.52 -1.64
CA THR A 84 0.21 3.38 -2.34
C THR A 84 0.30 2.31 -3.41
N VAL A 85 -0.85 1.72 -3.75
CA VAL A 85 -0.98 0.82 -4.90
C VAL A 85 -1.71 1.57 -6.00
N GLN A 86 -1.08 1.75 -7.15
CA GLN A 86 -1.63 2.41 -8.33
C GLN A 86 -1.44 1.53 -9.55
N GLU A 87 -2.52 1.16 -10.26
CA GLU A 87 -2.46 0.32 -11.47
C GLU A 87 -1.58 -0.96 -11.31
N GLY A 88 -1.70 -1.63 -10.16
CA GLY A 88 -0.89 -2.83 -9.87
C GLY A 88 0.60 -2.55 -9.65
N THR A 89 0.96 -1.33 -9.27
CA THR A 89 2.32 -0.89 -8.93
C THR A 89 2.37 -0.29 -7.54
N LEU A 90 3.43 -0.57 -6.78
CA LEU A 90 3.71 0.14 -5.54
C LEU A 90 4.42 1.46 -5.83
N VAL A 91 3.91 2.54 -5.25
CA VAL A 91 4.57 3.85 -5.27
C VAL A 91 4.75 4.31 -3.83
N GLN A 92 5.99 4.56 -3.45
CA GLN A 92 6.36 5.02 -2.12
C GLN A 92 6.80 6.48 -2.15
N GLU A 93 6.19 7.27 -1.26
CA GLU A 93 6.59 8.63 -0.92
C GLU A 93 7.55 8.57 0.27
N GLY A 94 8.84 8.78 0.02
CA GLY A 94 9.87 8.73 1.07
C GLY A 94 10.10 10.07 1.76
N SER A 95 10.30 10.02 3.09
CA SER A 95 10.66 11.16 3.95
C SER A 95 11.96 11.86 3.52
N GLY A 96 12.86 11.15 2.84
CA GLY A 96 14.09 11.67 2.26
C GLY A 96 13.91 12.47 0.96
N ARG A 97 12.70 12.97 0.68
CA ARG A 97 12.37 13.62 -0.59
C ARG A 97 12.70 12.70 -1.78
N THR A 98 12.15 11.49 -1.74
CA THR A 98 12.27 10.54 -2.84
C THR A 98 10.92 9.98 -3.26
N TRP A 99 10.76 9.78 -4.57
CA TRP A 99 9.76 8.88 -5.13
C TRP A 99 10.44 7.55 -5.44
N SER A 100 9.83 6.44 -5.09
CA SER A 100 10.37 5.13 -5.42
C SER A 100 9.30 4.09 -5.76
N VAL A 101 9.71 3.08 -6.51
CA VAL A 101 8.90 1.89 -6.79
C VAL A 101 9.53 0.71 -6.05
N PRO A 102 9.06 0.38 -4.84
CA PRO A 102 9.61 -0.73 -4.08
C PRO A 102 9.22 -2.08 -4.69
N ASP A 103 10.11 -3.05 -4.55
CA ASP A 103 9.79 -4.44 -4.78
C ASP A 103 8.82 -4.95 -3.69
N PRO A 104 7.68 -5.54 -4.07
CA PRO A 104 6.63 -5.94 -3.12
C PRO A 104 7.08 -7.02 -2.14
N ARG A 105 8.12 -7.80 -2.44
CA ARG A 105 8.59 -8.89 -1.57
C ARG A 105 9.65 -8.43 -0.58
N THR A 106 10.49 -7.50 -1.00
CA THR A 106 11.69 -7.12 -0.23
C THR A 106 11.61 -5.71 0.34
N GLY A 107 10.73 -4.86 -0.18
CA GLY A 107 10.64 -3.45 0.17
C GLY A 107 11.78 -2.60 -0.39
N VAL A 108 12.74 -3.23 -1.07
CA VAL A 108 13.89 -2.55 -1.68
C VAL A 108 13.41 -1.83 -2.94
N ALA A 109 13.75 -0.54 -3.07
CA ALA A 109 13.45 0.24 -4.27
C ALA A 109 14.07 -0.41 -5.52
N LYS A 110 13.24 -0.70 -6.53
CA LYS A 110 13.73 -1.09 -7.87
C LYS A 110 14.45 0.07 -8.53
N TRP A 111 13.89 1.27 -8.36
CA TRP A 111 14.51 2.54 -8.65
C TRP A 111 13.89 3.62 -7.75
N ALA A 112 14.60 4.73 -7.63
CA ALA A 112 14.13 5.91 -6.95
C ALA A 112 14.60 7.16 -7.70
N THR A 113 13.83 8.24 -7.59
CA THR A 113 14.18 9.56 -8.10
C THR A 113 13.97 10.60 -7.01
N ALA A 114 14.60 11.76 -7.17
CA ALA A 114 14.36 12.89 -6.29
C ALA A 114 12.89 13.31 -6.36
N ARG A 115 12.35 13.70 -5.21
CA ARG A 115 11.01 14.26 -5.07
C ARG A 115 11.16 15.72 -4.69
N ASP A 116 10.58 16.58 -5.50
CA ASP A 116 10.45 17.99 -5.14
C ASP A 116 9.23 18.22 -4.23
N GLU A 117 9.26 19.34 -3.52
CA GLU A 117 8.10 19.82 -2.78
C GLU A 117 6.89 20.01 -3.72
N PHE A 118 5.69 19.77 -3.21
CA PHE A 118 4.43 19.86 -3.95
C PHE A 118 4.36 19.02 -5.24
N SER A 119 5.14 17.94 -5.29
CA SER A 119 5.00 16.94 -6.34
C SER A 119 4.08 15.79 -5.96
N ASN A 120 3.49 15.15 -6.97
CA ASN A 120 2.67 13.93 -6.86
C ASN A 120 3.14 12.92 -7.91
N ALA A 121 3.06 11.63 -7.57
CA ALA A 121 3.35 10.54 -8.50
C ALA A 121 2.08 9.78 -8.87
N THR A 122 1.86 9.55 -10.16
CA THR A 122 0.78 8.72 -10.69
C THR A 122 1.28 7.65 -11.64
N VAL A 123 0.73 6.44 -11.58
CA VAL A 123 1.06 5.35 -12.51
C VAL A 123 0.07 5.35 -13.67
N ALA A 124 0.57 5.43 -14.90
CA ALA A 124 -0.23 5.37 -16.12
C ALA A 124 0.44 4.43 -17.14
N ALA A 125 -0.22 3.31 -17.42
CA ALA A 125 0.31 2.25 -18.28
C ALA A 125 1.70 1.75 -17.83
N LYS A 126 2.77 2.09 -18.59
CA LYS A 126 4.15 1.69 -18.30
C LYS A 126 4.99 2.84 -17.74
N LEU A 127 4.34 3.91 -17.28
CA LEU A 127 5.01 5.12 -16.82
C LEU A 127 4.62 5.44 -15.38
N VAL A 128 5.56 6.02 -14.66
CA VAL A 128 5.29 6.84 -13.48
C VAL A 128 5.42 8.30 -13.90
N LEU A 129 4.32 9.04 -13.83
CA LEU A 129 4.28 10.47 -14.10
C LEU A 129 4.42 11.20 -12.77
N ILE A 130 5.41 12.07 -12.68
CA ILE A 130 5.60 12.96 -11.54
C ILE A 130 5.22 14.36 -11.99
N THR A 131 4.13 14.87 -11.43
CA THR A 131 3.74 16.28 -11.58
C THR A 131 4.43 17.08 -10.49
N GLN A 132 4.90 18.27 -10.82
CA GLN A 132 5.46 19.19 -9.86
C GLN A 132 4.75 20.54 -9.99
N ASP A 133 4.18 20.98 -8.89
CA ASP A 133 3.64 22.33 -8.73
C ASP A 133 4.74 23.19 -8.09
N GLN A 134 5.20 24.23 -8.79
CA GLN A 134 6.21 25.15 -8.26
C GLN A 134 5.61 26.56 -8.18
N ASP A 135 5.91 27.26 -7.09
CA ASP A 135 5.74 28.72 -7.04
C ASP A 135 6.74 29.37 -8.02
N GLY A 136 6.34 29.56 -9.29
CA GLY A 136 7.28 29.99 -10.33
C GLY A 136 6.79 29.81 -11.77
N PRO A 137 7.70 29.82 -12.77
CA PRO A 137 7.32 29.98 -14.18
C PRO A 137 6.67 28.75 -14.84
N GLY A 138 6.39 27.67 -14.11
CA GLY A 138 5.46 26.65 -14.60
C GLY A 138 5.54 25.31 -13.88
N ASP A 139 4.41 24.61 -13.91
CA ASP A 139 4.29 23.22 -13.49
C ASP A 139 5.00 22.30 -14.47
N THR A 140 5.58 21.23 -13.97
CA THR A 140 6.21 20.21 -14.82
C THR A 140 5.53 18.86 -14.69
N VAL A 141 5.64 18.06 -15.74
CA VAL A 141 5.31 16.64 -15.72
C VAL A 141 6.50 15.88 -16.27
N THR A 142 7.08 15.02 -15.44
CA THR A 142 8.20 14.16 -15.84
C THR A 142 7.73 12.71 -15.89
N ALA A 143 8.02 12.02 -16.99
CA ALA A 143 7.69 10.61 -17.14
C ALA A 143 8.91 9.73 -16.87
N TYR A 144 8.72 8.67 -16.11
CA TYR A 144 9.70 7.65 -15.83
C TYR A 144 9.19 6.30 -16.33
N ASP A 145 10.03 5.55 -17.04
CA ASP A 145 9.75 4.16 -17.37
C ASP A 145 9.58 3.35 -16.08
N LEU A 146 8.44 2.67 -15.95
CA LEU A 146 8.05 1.99 -14.72
C LEU A 146 9.03 0.88 -14.32
N VAL A 147 9.66 0.22 -15.29
CA VAL A 147 10.54 -0.93 -15.03
C VAL A 147 11.94 -0.46 -14.65
N THR A 148 12.47 0.50 -15.39
CA THR A 148 13.87 0.90 -15.34
C THR A 148 14.12 2.18 -14.53
N GLY A 149 13.09 3.01 -14.33
CA GLY A 149 13.23 4.34 -13.76
C GLY A 149 13.93 5.34 -14.69
N ALA A 150 14.13 4.98 -15.96
CA ALA A 150 14.70 5.91 -16.94
C ALA A 150 13.70 7.02 -17.26
N GLN A 151 14.15 8.27 -17.21
CA GLN A 151 13.35 9.41 -17.63
C GLN A 151 13.19 9.43 -19.16
N GLY A 152 11.97 9.73 -19.63
CA GLY A 152 11.62 9.82 -21.06
C GLY A 152 11.03 11.17 -21.47
#